data_AF-A0A1I2PUD9-F1
#
_entry.id   AF-A0A1I2PUD9-F1
#
_cell.length_a   1.000
_cell.length_b   1.000
_cell.length_c   1.000
_cell.angle_alpha   90.00
_cell.angle_beta   90.00
_cell.angle_gamma   90.00
#
_symmetry.space_group_name_H-M   'P 1'
#
loop_
_entity.id
_entity.type
_entity.pdbx_description
1 polymer ?
#
loop_
_entity_poly.entity_id
_entity_poly.type
_entity_poly.pdbx_seq_one_letter_code
_entity_poly.pdbx_strand_id
1 'polypeptide(L)'
;MTDCCRASGIKTQVLVRHSRKVKDSVGLDVMARRENLSGQLRWLGAGVDPRELGNVVIVDDVVTTGATMEATANMLRFHGVDVVAGLSLCEA
;
A
#
# COMPACT_ATOMS: atom_id res chain seq x y z
N MET A 1 6.09 -5.52 11.66
CA MET A 1 5.29 -6.10 10.55
C MET A 1 5.93 -7.33 9.90
N THR A 2 7.20 -7.27 9.48
CA THR A 2 7.90 -8.40 8.82
C THR A 2 7.83 -9.72 9.60
N ASP A 3 7.96 -9.67 10.93
CA ASP A 3 7.87 -10.88 11.77
C ASP A 3 6.45 -11.46 11.84
N CYS A 4 5.41 -10.61 11.89
CA CYS A 4 4.01 -11.05 11.83
C CYS A 4 3.69 -11.73 10.49
N CYS A 5 4.17 -11.14 9.39
CA CYS A 5 4.01 -11.73 8.06
C CYS A 5 4.77 -13.05 7.91
N ARG A 6 5.97 -13.16 8.50
CA ARG A 6 6.75 -14.40 8.49
C ARG A 6 6.07 -15.49 9.33
N ALA A 7 5.54 -15.13 10.50
CA ALA A 7 4.87 -16.05 11.42
C ALA A 7 3.54 -16.59 10.87
N SER A 8 2.86 -15.85 9.99
CA SER A 8 1.58 -16.28 9.40
C SER A 8 1.72 -17.44 8.40
N GLY A 9 2.92 -17.70 7.87
CA GLY A 9 3.15 -18.67 6.81
C GLY A 9 2.56 -18.27 5.44
N ILE A 10 2.02 -17.05 5.33
CA ILE A 10 1.47 -16.51 4.08
C ILE A 10 2.60 -15.94 3.23
N LYS A 11 2.57 -16.19 1.91
CA LYS A 11 3.54 -15.62 0.97
C LYS A 11 3.45 -14.09 1.01
N THR A 12 4.52 -13.44 1.46
CA THR A 12 4.63 -11.97 1.46
C THR A 12 5.56 -11.46 0.38
N GLN A 13 5.15 -10.37 -0.28
CA GLN A 13 5.94 -9.68 -1.29
C GLN A 13 5.75 -8.16 -1.18
N VAL A 14 6.81 -7.40 -1.40
CA VAL A 14 6.74 -5.93 -1.46
C VAL A 14 6.45 -5.51 -2.89
N LEU A 15 5.20 -5.14 -3.18
CA LEU A 15 4.75 -4.74 -4.53
C LEU A 15 4.66 -3.21 -4.69
N VAL A 16 4.56 -2.48 -3.58
CA VAL A 16 4.38 -1.04 -3.54
C VAL A 16 5.41 -0.46 -2.58
N ARG A 17 6.00 0.68 -2.94
CA ARG A 17 6.88 1.44 -2.06
C ARG A 17 6.57 2.92 -2.15
N HIS A 18 6.54 3.58 -0.99
CA HIS A 18 6.48 5.03 -0.92
C HIS A 18 7.82 5.64 -1.37
N SER A 19 7.77 6.58 -2.30
CA SER A 19 8.91 7.38 -2.72
C SER A 19 9.27 8.36 -1.60
N ARG A 20 10.57 8.50 -1.30
CA ARG A 20 11.07 9.38 -0.23
C ARG A 20 11.05 10.87 -0.59
N LYS A 21 10.33 11.32 -1.62
CA LYS A 21 10.29 12.75 -1.94
C LYS A 21 9.51 13.48 -0.84
N VAL A 22 10.26 14.07 0.09
CA VAL A 22 9.79 15.04 1.07
C VAL A 22 9.25 16.24 0.31
N LYS A 23 7.97 16.20 -0.06
CA LYS A 23 7.23 17.41 -0.42
C LYS A 23 6.40 17.76 0.79
N ASP A 24 6.72 18.90 1.38
CA ASP A 24 6.08 19.41 2.59
C ASP A 24 4.56 19.30 2.46
N SER A 25 3.95 18.47 3.31
CA SER A 25 2.49 18.30 3.37
C SER A 25 1.80 19.44 4.13
N VAL A 26 2.47 20.59 4.27
CA VAL A 26 1.96 21.75 5.00
C VAL A 26 1.17 22.62 4.02
N GLY A 27 -0.15 22.69 4.19
CA GLY A 27 -1.03 23.59 3.42
C GLY A 27 -1.73 22.98 2.19
N LEU A 28 -1.64 21.66 1.96
CA LEU A 28 -2.35 20.99 0.85
C LEU A 28 -3.79 20.61 1.25
N ASP A 29 -4.75 21.04 0.43
CA ASP A 29 -6.15 20.61 0.49
C ASP A 29 -6.28 19.08 0.28
N VAL A 30 -7.37 18.48 0.74
CA VAL A 30 -7.65 17.02 0.74
C VAL A 30 -7.43 16.39 -0.64
N MET A 31 -7.86 17.05 -1.72
CA MET A 31 -7.68 16.57 -3.08
C MET A 31 -6.20 16.58 -3.51
N ALA A 32 -5.49 17.68 -3.22
CA ALA A 32 -4.07 17.79 -3.49
C ALA A 32 -3.26 16.80 -2.64
N ARG A 33 -3.75 16.44 -1.45
CA ARG A 33 -3.16 15.39 -0.61
C ARG A 33 -3.31 14.01 -1.25
N ARG A 34 -4.50 13.68 -1.78
CA ARG A 34 -4.76 12.41 -2.50
C ARG A 34 -3.89 12.26 -3.75
N GLU A 35 -3.77 13.32 -4.55
CA GLU A 35 -2.90 13.32 -5.74
C GLU A 35 -1.42 13.24 -5.39
N ASN A 36 -0.99 13.94 -4.34
CA ASN A 36 0.39 13.82 -3.87
C ASN A 36 0.70 12.42 -3.35
N LEU A 37 -0.26 11.75 -2.69
CA LEU A 37 -0.10 10.37 -2.23
C LEU A 37 0.03 9.39 -3.40
N SER A 38 -0.84 9.47 -4.41
CA SER A 38 -0.74 8.59 -5.58
C SER A 38 0.57 8.81 -6.36
N GLY A 39 1.00 10.06 -6.53
CA GLY A 39 2.29 10.42 -7.14
C GLY A 39 3.51 10.01 -6.32
N GLN A 40 3.32 9.67 -5.05
CA GLN A 40 4.39 9.20 -4.16
C GLN A 40 4.50 7.68 -4.10
N LEU A 41 3.57 6.90 -4.64
CA LEU A 41 3.69 5.45 -4.68
C LEU A 41 4.43 4.98 -5.93
N ARG A 42 5.32 3.99 -5.75
CA ARG A 42 6.03 3.32 -6.84
C ARG A 42 5.67 1.84 -6.86
N TRP A 43 5.24 1.35 -8.01
CA TRP A 43 5.09 -0.06 -8.31
C TRP A 43 6.45 -0.77 -8.39
N LEU A 44 6.59 -1.89 -7.68
CA LEU A 44 7.78 -2.74 -7.66
C LEU A 44 7.54 -4.15 -8.22
N GLY A 45 6.29 -4.53 -8.55
CA GLY A 45 5.97 -5.85 -9.08
C GLY A 45 6.27 -6.03 -10.57
N ALA A 46 7.34 -5.43 -11.08
CA ALA A 46 7.77 -5.68 -12.46
C ALA A 46 8.10 -7.17 -12.64
N GLY A 47 7.50 -7.82 -13.65
CA GLY A 47 7.68 -9.25 -13.92
C GLY A 47 6.83 -10.18 -13.04
N VAL A 48 5.97 -9.64 -12.18
CA VAL A 48 4.95 -10.42 -11.45
C VAL A 48 3.70 -10.52 -12.33
N ASP A 49 3.21 -11.73 -12.59
CA ASP A 49 1.86 -11.91 -13.13
C ASP A 49 0.86 -11.74 -11.97
N PRO A 50 -0.03 -10.72 -12.00
CA PRO A 50 -1.03 -10.51 -10.96
C PRO A 50 -1.90 -11.74 -10.68
N ARG A 51 -2.10 -12.61 -11.68
CA ARG A 51 -2.89 -13.85 -11.54
C ARG A 51 -2.23 -14.87 -10.62
N GLU A 52 -0.91 -14.81 -10.47
CA GLU A 52 -0.16 -15.70 -9.57
C GLU A 52 -0.19 -15.24 -8.11
N LEU A 53 -0.69 -14.03 -7.83
CA LEU A 53 -0.79 -13.50 -6.47
C LEU A 53 -2.05 -14.00 -5.74
N GLY A 54 -3.11 -14.36 -6.47
CA GLY A 54 -4.41 -14.69 -5.89
C GLY A 54 -4.99 -13.51 -5.09
N ASN A 55 -5.65 -13.83 -3.97
CA ASN A 55 -6.25 -12.83 -3.09
C ASN A 55 -5.16 -12.16 -2.23
N VAL A 56 -5.06 -10.85 -2.30
CA VAL A 56 -4.04 -10.06 -1.60
C VAL A 56 -4.66 -9.27 -0.44
N VAL A 57 -3.97 -9.31 0.70
CA VAL A 57 -4.23 -8.45 1.86
C VAL A 57 -3.11 -7.43 1.99
N ILE A 58 -3.45 -6.15 2.09
CA ILE A 58 -2.50 -5.08 2.39
C ILE A 58 -2.28 -5.08 3.90
N VAL A 59 -1.03 -4.93 4.33
CA VAL A 59 -0.68 -4.87 5.75
C VAL A 59 0.15 -3.60 6.02
N ASP A 60 -0.30 -2.74 6.92
CA ASP A 60 0.33 -1.45 7.26
C ASP A 60 0.39 -1.22 8.78
N ASP A 61 1.47 -0.64 9.31
CA ASP A 61 1.68 -0.47 10.76
C ASP A 61 1.10 0.85 11.31
N VAL A 62 0.69 1.78 10.44
CA VAL A 62 0.07 3.04 10.85
C VAL A 62 -1.16 3.35 10.00
N VAL A 63 -2.31 3.45 10.66
CA VAL A 63 -3.53 4.03 10.06
C VAL A 63 -3.88 5.32 10.78
N THR A 64 -3.73 6.44 10.08
CA THR A 64 -4.25 7.75 10.53
C THR A 64 -5.58 8.06 9.86
N THR A 65 -5.60 8.18 8.53
CA THR A 65 -6.81 8.45 7.74
C THR A 65 -7.18 7.35 6.77
N GLY A 66 -6.35 6.30 6.67
CA GLY A 66 -6.49 5.24 5.67
C GLY A 66 -6.10 5.65 4.24
N ALA A 67 -5.72 6.92 4.00
CA ALA A 67 -5.40 7.42 2.66
C ALA A 67 -4.26 6.64 1.98
N THR A 68 -3.23 6.25 2.73
CA THR A 68 -2.12 5.43 2.23
C THR A 68 -2.59 4.04 1.80
N MET A 69 -3.46 3.41 2.60
CA MET A 69 -4.04 2.11 2.32
C MET A 69 -4.93 2.16 1.07
N GLU A 70 -5.78 3.19 0.96
CA GLU A 70 -6.64 3.41 -0.21
C GLU A 70 -5.81 3.63 -1.49
N ALA A 71 -4.81 4.50 -1.44
CA ALA A 71 -3.92 4.74 -2.58
C ALA A 71 -3.15 3.48 -3.00
N THR A 72 -2.68 2.69 -2.02
CA THR A 72 -2.01 1.42 -2.27
C THR A 72 -2.95 0.40 -2.92
N ALA A 73 -4.17 0.26 -2.40
CA ALA A 73 -5.19 -0.63 -2.97
C ALA A 73 -5.55 -0.23 -4.41
N ASN A 74 -5.68 1.07 -4.68
CA ASN A 74 -5.95 1.56 -6.03
C ASN A 74 -4.80 1.25 -6.99
N MET A 75 -3.54 1.40 -6.57
CA MET A 75 -2.39 1.05 -7.42
C MET A 75 -2.33 -0.46 -7.67
N LEU A 76 -2.57 -1.30 -6.66
CA LEU A 76 -2.62 -2.75 -6.81
C LEU A 76 -3.72 -3.19 -7.79
N ARG A 77 -4.93 -2.64 -7.63
CA ARG A 77 -6.07 -2.92 -8.53
C ARG A 77 -5.81 -2.43 -9.96
N PHE A 78 -5.16 -1.28 -10.13
CA PHE A 78 -4.74 -0.78 -11.44
C PHE A 78 -3.80 -1.76 -12.15
N HIS A 79 -2.94 -2.45 -11.40
CA HIS A 79 -2.08 -3.52 -11.90
C HIS A 79 -2.76 -4.90 -11.97
N GLY A 80 -4.08 -5.01 -11.76
CA GLY A 80 -4.83 -6.26 -11.89
C GLY A 80 -4.71 -7.19 -10.68
N VAL A 81 -4.23 -6.71 -9.54
CA VAL A 81 -4.15 -7.48 -8.29
C VAL A 81 -5.50 -7.45 -7.56
N ASP A 82 -5.97 -8.62 -7.11
CA ASP A 82 -7.22 -8.73 -6.36
C ASP A 82 -7.00 -8.44 -4.86
N VAL A 83 -7.23 -7.19 -4.47
CA VAL A 83 -7.12 -6.74 -3.08
C VAL A 83 -8.43 -6.94 -2.35
N VAL A 84 -8.45 -7.92 -1.44
CA VAL A 84 -9.65 -8.33 -0.70
C VAL A 84 -9.77 -7.67 0.67
N ALA A 85 -8.66 -7.23 1.27
CA ALA A 85 -8.67 -6.58 2.57
C ALA A 85 -7.44 -5.69 2.81
N GLY A 86 -7.58 -4.77 3.76
CA GLY A 86 -6.47 -4.05 4.39
C GLY A 86 -6.47 -4.33 5.89
N LEU A 87 -5.32 -4.72 6.43
CA LEU A 87 -5.10 -4.97 7.84
C LEU A 87 -4.12 -3.94 8.38
N SER A 88 -4.46 -3.32 9.51
CA SER A 88 -3.51 -2.50 10.24
C SER A 88 -3.33 -2.96 11.67
N LEU A 89 -2.06 -2.99 12.09
CA LEU A 89 -1.67 -3.31 13.45
C LEU A 89 -1.23 -2.01 14.11
N CYS A 90 -2.17 -1.26 14.67
CA CYS A 90 -1.91 -0.03 15.40
C CYS A 90 -2.14 -0.24 16.89
N GLU A 91 -1.29 0.35 17.72
CA GLU A 91 -1.58 0.58 19.14
C GLU A 91 -2.40 1.88 19.25
N ALA A 92 -3.39 1.90 20.15
CA ALA A 92 -4.33 3.01 20.31
C ALA A 92 -3.78 4.11 21.23
#